data_AF-A0A967M189-F1
#
_entry.id   AF-A0A967M189-F1
#
_cell.length_a   1.000
_cell.length_b   1.000
_cell.length_c   1.000
_cell.angle_alpha   90.00
_cell.angle_beta   90.00
_cell.angle_gamma   90.00
#
_symmetry.space_group_name_H-M   'P 1'
#
loop_
_entity.id
_entity.type
_entity.pdbx_description
1 polymer ?
#
loop_
_entity_poly.entity_id
_entity_poly.type
_entity_poly.pdbx_seq_one_letter_code
_entity_poly.pdbx_strand_id
1 'polypeptide(L)' 'MATQDFNRKLTAILSADVEGYSRLMREDEEATVRTITAYRTAIANLIQQYRGRVV' A
#
# COMPACT_ATOMS: atom_id res chain seq x y z
N MET A 1 -22.64 -30.33 9.19
CA MET A 1 -21.54 -29.77 8.38
C MET A 1 -21.77 -28.27 8.32
N ALA A 2 -20.86 -27.45 8.84
CA ALA A 2 -21.02 -26.00 8.82
C ALA A 2 -20.85 -25.50 7.39
N THR A 3 -21.90 -24.90 6.82
CA THR A 3 -21.82 -24.12 5.59
C THR A 3 -20.98 -22.89 5.88
N GLN A 4 -19.74 -22.87 5.41
CA GLN A 4 -18.94 -21.65 5.41
C GLN A 4 -19.56 -20.71 4.38
N ASP A 5 -20.12 -19.60 4.86
CA ASP A 5 -20.68 -18.56 4.00
C ASP A 5 -19.54 -17.80 3.31
N PHE A 6 -19.17 -18.25 2.11
CA PHE A 6 -18.18 -17.57 1.28
C PHE A 6 -18.78 -16.31 0.66
N ASN A 7 -18.37 -15.13 1.15
CA ASN A 7 -18.73 -13.86 0.53
C ASN A 7 -17.87 -13.61 -0.71
N ARG A 8 -18.43 -13.87 -1.91
CA ARG A 8 -17.77 -13.63 -3.19
C ARG A 8 -18.07 -12.21 -3.67
N LYS A 9 -17.03 -11.41 -3.87
CA LYS A 9 -17.12 -10.06 -4.43
C LYS A 9 -16.01 -9.85 -5.44
N LEU A 10 -16.33 -9.31 -6.62
CA LEU A 10 -15.32 -8.85 -7.57
C LEU A 10 -14.66 -7.58 -7.00
N THR A 11 -13.33 -7.61 -6.87
CA THR A 11 -12.55 -6.48 -6.34
C THR A 11 -11.25 -6.34 -7.11
N ALA A 12 -10.75 -5.11 -7.24
CA ALA A 12 -9.38 -4.85 -7.68
C ALA A 12 -8.45 -4.86 -6.46
N ILE A 13 -7.25 -5.42 -6.62
CA ILE A 13 -6.19 -5.41 -5.61
C ILE A 13 -4.99 -4.70 -6.23
N LEU A 14 -4.50 -3.66 -5.55
CA LEU A 14 -3.27 -2.96 -5.90
C LEU A 14 -2.22 -3.27 -4.84
N SER A 15 -1.04 -3.70 -5.27
CA SER A 15 0.14 -3.86 -4.42
C SER A 15 1.26 -2.98 -4.95
N ALA A 16 1.95 -2.27 -4.07
CA ALA A 16 3.07 -1.39 -4.40
C ALA A 16 4.21 -1.63 -3.41
N ASP A 17 5.43 -1.68 -3.93
CA ASP A 17 6.65 -1.93 -3.16
C ASP A 17 7.76 -0.93 -3.55
N VAL A 18 8.75 -0.77 -2.69
CA VAL A 18 9.89 0.14 -2.90
C VAL A 18 11.11 -0.67 -3.35
N GLU A 19 11.43 -0.57 -4.63
CA GLU A 19 12.62 -1.21 -5.18
C GLU A 19 13.89 -0.73 -4.46
N GLY A 20 14.71 -1.69 -4.02
CA GLY A 20 16.00 -1.37 -3.39
C GLY A 20 15.88 -0.72 -2.03
N TYR A 21 14.73 -0.82 -1.34
CA TYR A 21 14.48 -0.25 -0.02
C TYR A 21 15.67 -0.40 0.95
N SER A 22 16.22 -1.61 1.09
CA SER A 22 17.33 -1.89 2.01
C SER A 22 18.62 -1.14 1.65
N ARG A 23 18.83 -0.86 0.36
CA ARG A 23 19.97 -0.06 -0.10
C ARG A 23 19.74 1.42 0.19
N LEU A 24 18.55 1.94 -0.13
CA LEU A 24 18.17 3.33 0.15
C LEU A 24 18.27 3.65 1.65
N MET A 25 17.76 2.76 2.50
CA MET A 25 17.86 2.89 3.96
C MET A 25 19.29 2.89 4.48
N ARG A 26 20.23 2.21 3.80
CA ARG A 26 21.65 2.22 4.18
C ARG A 26 22.36 3.49 3.72
N GLU A 27 21.96 4.04 2.58
CA GLU A 27 22.56 5.24 1.99
C GLU A 27 22.11 6.51 2.73
N ASP A 28 20.80 6.67 2.95
CA ASP A 28 20.22 7.81 3.67
C ASP A 28 18.84 7.43 4.23
N GLU A 29 18.80 7.09 5.52
CA GLU A 29 17.57 6.69 6.21
C GLU A 29 16.52 7.81 6.22
N GLU A 30 16.93 9.04 6.55
CA GLU A 30 16.00 10.16 6.72
C GLU A 30 15.35 10.55 5.38
N ALA A 31 16.17 10.66 4.32
CA ALA A 31 15.65 10.96 2.98
C ALA A 31 14.74 9.83 2.47
N THR A 32 15.07 8.57 2.77
CA THR A 32 14.26 7.42 2.38
C THR A 32 12.91 7.43 3.08
N VAL A 33 12.89 7.60 4.41
CA VAL A 33 11.63 7.69 5.19
C VAL A 33 10.78 8.86 4.72
N ARG A 34 11.37 10.03 4.51
CA ARG A 34 10.65 11.22 4.03
C ARG A 34 9.99 10.97 2.67
N THR A 35 10.73 10.39 1.73
CA THR A 35 10.25 10.12 0.38
C THR A 35 9.13 9.09 0.36
N ILE A 36 9.33 7.95 1.05
CA ILE A 36 8.32 6.89 1.12
C ILE A 36 7.05 7.38 1.83
N THR A 37 7.19 8.19 2.88
CA THR A 37 6.03 8.78 3.58
C THR A 37 5.22 9.69 2.67
N ALA A 38 5.89 10.55 1.87
CA ALA A 38 5.22 11.42 0.90
C ALA A 38 4.46 10.61 -0.15
N TYR A 39 5.08 9.58 -0.74
CA TYR A 39 4.43 8.71 -1.71
C TYR A 39 3.28 7.92 -1.12
N ARG A 40 3.44 7.36 0.08
CA ARG A 40 2.37 6.63 0.77
C ARG A 40 1.17 7.53 1.04
N THR A 41 1.40 8.80 1.37
CA THR A 41 0.34 9.79 1.57
C THR A 41 -0.40 10.09 0.27
N ALA A 42 0.33 10.34 -0.82
CA ALA A 42 -0.27 10.58 -2.14
C ALA A 42 -1.11 9.39 -2.62
N ILE A 43 -0.58 8.16 -2.48
CA ILE A 43 -1.28 6.92 -2.83
C ILE A 43 -2.53 6.74 -1.97
N ALA A 44 -2.43 6.95 -0.65
CA ALA A 44 -3.57 6.83 0.25
C ALA A 44 -4.70 7.82 -0.10
N ASN A 45 -4.34 9.06 -0.41
CA ASN A 45 -5.32 10.09 -0.83
C ASN A 45 -6.05 9.67 -2.12
N LEU A 46 -5.32 9.14 -3.11
CA LEU A 46 -5.93 8.63 -4.34
C LEU A 46 -6.86 7.44 -4.06
N ILE A 47 -6.41 6.47 -3.24
CA ILE A 47 -7.24 5.32 -2.86
C ILE A 47 -8.54 5.80 -2.22
N GLN A 48 -8.48 6.75 -1.28
CA GLN A 48 -9.66 7.32 -0.64
C GLN A 48 -10.57 8.06 -1.62
N GLN A 49 -10.00 8.88 -2.52
CA GLN A 49 -10.74 9.61 -3.55
C GLN A 49 -11.58 8.67 -4.44
N TYR A 50 -11.03 7.50 -4.78
CA TYR A 50 -11.72 6.49 -5.59
C TYR A 50 -12.51 5.46 -4.75
N ARG A 51 -12.78 5.76 -3.46
CA ARG A 51 -13.55 4.91 -2.54
C ARG A 51 -12.96 3.51 -2.34
N GLY A 52 -11.65 3.38 -2.54
CA GLY A 52 -10.89 2.20 -2.19
C GLY A 52 -10.55 2.17 -0.69
N ARG A 53 -9.82 1.14 -0.29
CA ARG A 53 -9.35 0.97 1.09
C ARG A 53 -7.89 0.54 1.10
N VAL A 54 -7.11 1.13 1.99
CA VAL A 54 -5.78 0.63 2.37
C VAL A 54 -6.00 -0.49 3.40
N VAL A 55 -5.39 -1.65 3.15
CA VAL A 55 -5.50 -2.85 4.00
C VAL A 55 -4.17 -3.13 4.66
#